data_AF-A0A7C5M3F7-F1
#
_entry.id   AF-A0A7C5M3F7-F1
#
_cell.length_a   1.000
_cell.length_b   1.000
_cell.length_c   1.000
_cell.angle_alpha   90.00
_cell.angle_beta   90.00
_cell.angle_gamma   90.00
#
_symmetry.space_group_name_H-M   'P 1'
#
loop_
_entity.id
_entity.type
_entity.pdbx_description
1 polymer ?
#
loop_
_entity_poly.entity_id
_entity_poly.type
_entity_poly.pdbx_seq_one_letter_code
_entity_poly.pdbx_strand_id
1 'polypeptide(L)'
;MTISLQFIIILTYFVILLIVGLLTQKLAKSEADFLIAGRNLGLVLCSVVVVGEWLGGMSTIGVSERAYASGFSPAWYNISTALGMLIFGLTLAVVYRKHHVYTVAEMIEKLYSRNTRVVAAVAFLIAYIILAYVQVQTVGSVMASTLHIPLNAGIIVGGLLVTIYITAGGFWSITFTNLIHVTLLYTSLITVFIIALIKIGGYGGLFRALEEAGRNIQVYKSPFGIGVSRVFAWIIGGIFGAFAAQASIQPVFAAKDLKTARNASLLSALFIAPVGIMTATLGMVAATGKFANVPNPKQALPSLLMSSNFIPPWLGGIALAGILAAILSTIAPVMFAVSTILTKDIYHLLLHKEATDSQLLKKSRIFTLVVGLVSIPLAIYLRGFILDTAYISYAIRTAAAVIVVGGVYWIVRGKRIPTPKAASWALLGGTFFSLLFVILKYAVGFKVDKVYGALFSSLVLLIIISLIDRRKS
;
A
#
# COMPACT_ATOMS: atom_id res chain seq x y z
N MET A 1 24.03 15.02 -20.43
CA MET A 1 23.45 14.26 -19.31
C MET A 1 24.35 13.07 -19.05
N THR A 2 25.24 13.14 -18.06
CA THR A 2 26.11 12.01 -17.70
C THR A 2 25.26 10.95 -17.01
N ILE A 3 25.23 9.74 -17.55
CA ILE A 3 24.48 8.63 -16.96
C ILE A 3 25.18 8.25 -15.64
N SER A 4 24.48 8.39 -14.52
CA SER A 4 25.02 8.01 -13.21
C SER A 4 25.12 6.49 -13.07
N LEU A 5 26.14 6.00 -12.36
CA LEU A 5 26.28 4.56 -12.07
C LEU A 5 25.03 4.01 -11.37
N GLN A 6 24.43 4.81 -10.48
CA GLN A 6 23.17 4.51 -9.81
C GLN A 6 22.04 4.26 -10.82
N PHE A 7 21.92 5.11 -11.85
CA PHE A 7 20.91 4.93 -12.90
C PHE A 7 21.14 3.64 -13.70
N ILE A 8 22.39 3.31 -14.02
CA ILE A 8 22.73 2.06 -14.73
C ILE A 8 22.30 0.85 -13.89
N ILE A 9 22.60 0.85 -12.59
CA ILE A 9 22.19 -0.25 -11.70
C ILE A 9 20.67 -0.38 -11.65
N ILE A 10 19.94 0.74 -11.57
CA ILE A 10 18.47 0.74 -11.62
C ILE A 10 17.96 0.20 -12.96
N LEU A 11 18.55 0.62 -14.07
CA LEU A 11 18.14 0.15 -15.40
C LEU A 11 18.37 -1.36 -15.55
N THR A 12 19.54 -1.86 -15.14
CA THR A 12 19.85 -3.29 -15.10
C THR A 12 18.84 -4.05 -14.25
N TYR A 13 18.45 -3.48 -13.10
CA TYR A 13 17.42 -4.04 -12.25
C TYR A 13 16.05 -4.14 -12.96
N PHE A 14 15.61 -3.08 -13.67
CA PHE A 14 14.39 -3.14 -14.49
C PHE A 14 14.47 -4.20 -15.60
N VAL A 15 15.63 -4.36 -16.24
CA VAL A 15 15.83 -5.42 -17.26
C VAL A 15 15.67 -6.81 -16.65
N ILE A 16 16.23 -7.06 -15.47
CA ILE A 16 16.04 -8.33 -14.74
C ILE A 16 14.55 -8.58 -14.47
N LEU A 17 13.81 -7.56 -14.03
CA LEU A 17 12.38 -7.67 -13.78
C LEU A 17 11.57 -7.98 -15.05
N LEU A 18 11.91 -7.33 -16.18
CA LEU A 18 11.27 -7.62 -17.47
C LEU A 18 11.51 -9.07 -17.89
N ILE A 19 12.73 -9.57 -17.73
CA ILE A 19 13.06 -10.98 -18.03
C ILE A 19 12.23 -11.93 -17.15
N VAL A 20 12.21 -11.72 -15.83
CA VAL A 20 11.42 -12.54 -14.90
C VAL A 20 9.93 -12.48 -15.25
N GLY A 21 9.41 -11.29 -15.57
CA GLY A 21 8.03 -11.10 -16.00
C GLY A 21 7.69 -11.90 -17.26
N LEU A 22 8.53 -11.84 -18.29
CA LEU A 22 8.35 -12.58 -19.55
C LEU A 22 8.44 -14.11 -19.34
N LEU A 23 9.35 -14.58 -18.49
CA LEU A 23 9.50 -16.01 -18.19
C LEU A 23 8.29 -16.57 -17.43
N THR A 24 7.74 -15.79 -16.49
CA THR A 24 6.61 -16.20 -15.65
C THR A 24 5.25 -16.07 -16.32
N GLN A 25 5.12 -15.29 -17.40
CA GLN A 25 3.89 -15.23 -18.20
C GLN A 25 3.42 -16.61 -18.68
N LYS A 26 4.37 -17.51 -18.99
CA LYS A 26 4.07 -18.87 -19.47
C LYS A 26 3.34 -19.74 -18.44
N LEU A 27 3.32 -19.33 -17.17
CA LEU A 27 2.65 -20.03 -16.06
C LEU A 27 1.16 -19.67 -15.94
N ALA A 28 0.72 -18.55 -16.51
CA ALA A 28 -0.67 -18.11 -16.44
C ALA A 28 -1.48 -18.65 -17.63
N LYS A 29 -1.97 -19.90 -17.52
CA LYS A 29 -2.73 -20.58 -18.58
C LYS A 29 -4.25 -20.44 -18.44
N SER A 30 -4.73 -20.10 -17.24
CA SER A 30 -6.16 -19.87 -16.93
C SER A 30 -6.38 -18.56 -16.17
N GLU A 31 -7.63 -18.12 -16.03
CA GLU A 31 -7.97 -16.95 -15.22
C GLU A 31 -7.63 -17.16 -13.73
N ALA A 32 -7.84 -18.38 -13.21
CA ALA A 32 -7.48 -18.73 -11.83
C ALA A 32 -5.97 -18.67 -11.60
N ASP A 33 -5.16 -19.09 -12.58
CA ASP A 33 -3.70 -18.93 -12.53
C ASP A 33 -3.30 -17.46 -12.59
N PHE A 34 -4.00 -16.69 -13.42
CA PHE A 34 -3.70 -15.28 -13.61
C PHE A 34 -4.05 -14.44 -12.37
N LEU A 35 -5.20 -14.69 -11.73
CA LEU A 35 -5.71 -13.88 -10.61
C LEU A 35 -5.24 -14.34 -9.22
N ILE A 36 -5.08 -15.65 -9.01
CA ILE A 36 -4.81 -16.23 -7.68
C ILE A 36 -3.84 -17.43 -7.74
N ALA A 37 -2.99 -17.53 -8.78
CA ALA A 37 -1.98 -18.59 -8.91
C ALA A 37 -2.55 -20.01 -8.68
N GLY A 38 -3.78 -20.27 -9.13
CA GLY A 38 -4.44 -21.57 -8.98
C GLY A 38 -4.66 -22.02 -7.54
N ARG A 39 -4.55 -21.10 -6.55
CA ARG A 39 -4.60 -21.39 -5.11
C ARG A 39 -3.55 -22.38 -4.62
N ASN A 40 -2.35 -22.33 -5.16
CA ASN A 40 -1.27 -23.26 -4.79
C ASN A 40 -0.04 -22.57 -4.19
N LEU A 41 -0.19 -21.36 -3.63
CA LEU A 41 0.93 -20.66 -3.00
C LEU A 41 1.33 -21.31 -1.67
N GLY A 42 2.58 -21.74 -1.60
CA GLY A 42 3.21 -22.19 -0.35
C GLY A 42 3.48 -21.03 0.62
N LEU A 43 3.83 -21.37 1.87
CA LEU A 43 4.00 -20.41 2.96
C LEU A 43 5.00 -19.29 2.66
N VAL A 44 6.19 -19.64 2.14
CA VAL A 44 7.25 -18.65 1.86
C VAL A 44 6.79 -17.64 0.82
N LEU A 45 6.34 -18.12 -0.34
CA LEU A 45 5.88 -17.24 -1.42
C LEU A 45 4.67 -16.41 -0.99
N CYS A 46 3.70 -17.01 -0.32
CA CYS A 46 2.54 -16.28 0.19
C CYS A 46 2.96 -15.15 1.15
N SER A 47 3.84 -15.45 2.12
CA SER A 47 4.33 -14.45 3.09
C SER A 47 5.10 -13.34 2.39
N VAL A 48 6.00 -13.68 1.47
CA VAL A 48 6.80 -12.70 0.72
C VAL A 48 5.91 -11.75 -0.09
N VAL A 49 4.84 -12.24 -0.70
CA VAL A 49 3.93 -11.40 -1.48
C VAL A 49 3.11 -10.48 -0.56
N VAL A 50 2.65 -10.97 0.59
CA VAL A 50 1.95 -10.15 1.59
C VAL A 50 2.90 -9.08 2.15
N VAL A 51 4.13 -9.46 2.52
CA VAL A 51 5.17 -8.51 2.97
C VAL A 51 5.45 -7.47 1.89
N GLY A 52 5.72 -7.90 0.66
CA GLY A 52 6.03 -7.02 -0.47
C GLY A 52 4.95 -5.96 -0.71
N GLU A 53 3.67 -6.31 -0.54
CA GLU A 53 2.59 -5.32 -0.66
C GLU A 53 2.70 -4.20 0.37
N TRP A 54 3.05 -4.53 1.62
CA TRP A 54 3.12 -3.53 2.68
C TRP A 54 4.42 -2.73 2.68
N LEU A 55 5.47 -3.18 1.98
CA LEU A 55 6.80 -2.57 2.03
C LEU A 55 7.05 -1.46 1.00
N GLY A 56 6.10 -1.12 0.12
CA GLY A 56 6.37 -0.21 -0.98
C GLY A 56 6.49 1.28 -0.67
N GLY A 57 6.08 2.13 -1.61
CA GLY A 57 6.41 3.57 -1.58
C GLY A 57 5.93 4.31 -0.35
N MET A 58 4.84 3.87 0.28
CA MET A 58 4.42 4.42 1.58
C MET A 58 5.42 4.09 2.70
N SER A 59 5.84 2.83 2.83
CA SER A 59 6.81 2.36 3.85
C SER A 59 8.23 2.88 3.64
N THR A 60 8.57 3.27 2.41
CA THR A 60 9.90 3.77 2.05
C THR A 60 9.89 5.28 1.89
N ILE A 61 9.46 5.79 0.75
CA ILE A 61 9.45 7.22 0.43
C ILE A 61 8.48 7.99 1.36
N GLY A 62 7.29 7.46 1.64
CA GLY A 62 6.31 8.18 2.47
C GLY A 62 6.73 8.32 3.93
N VAL A 63 7.24 7.25 4.54
CA VAL A 63 7.77 7.29 5.90
C VAL A 63 8.99 8.20 5.96
N SER A 64 9.93 8.08 5.03
CA SER A 64 11.13 8.94 5.01
C SER A 64 10.82 10.40 4.71
N GLU A 65 9.88 10.72 3.80
CA GLU A 65 9.38 12.07 3.52
C GLU A 65 8.81 12.71 4.79
N ARG A 66 7.95 11.97 5.50
CA ARG A 66 7.32 12.49 6.71
C ARG A 66 8.31 12.58 7.87
N ALA A 67 9.26 11.65 7.96
CA ALA A 67 10.28 11.66 9.00
C ALA A 67 11.30 12.77 8.80
N TYR A 68 11.60 13.09 7.53
CA TYR A 68 12.36 14.26 7.17
C TYR A 68 11.74 15.54 7.74
N ALA A 69 10.40 15.63 7.75
CA ALA A 69 9.66 16.79 8.24
C ALA A 69 9.31 16.76 9.74
N SER A 70 9.18 15.58 10.36
CA SER A 70 8.54 15.43 11.68
C SER A 70 9.06 14.28 12.55
N GLY A 71 10.23 13.72 12.22
CA GLY A 71 10.91 12.72 13.03
C GLY A 71 10.29 11.33 13.05
N PHE A 72 10.18 10.70 14.22
CA PHE A 72 9.82 9.28 14.33
C PHE A 72 8.36 8.92 14.11
N SER A 73 7.44 9.87 14.27
CA SER A 73 5.99 9.64 14.17
C SER A 73 5.53 8.75 12.99
N PRO A 74 6.01 8.90 11.74
CA PRO A 74 5.59 8.05 10.63
C PRO A 74 5.97 6.57 10.73
N ALA A 75 6.88 6.16 11.63
CA ALA A 75 7.16 4.74 11.86
C ALA A 75 5.90 3.96 12.32
N TRP A 76 4.92 4.66 12.91
CA TRP A 76 3.62 4.09 13.26
C TRP A 76 2.85 3.52 12.06
N TYR A 77 3.11 4.00 10.83
CA TYR A 77 2.50 3.42 9.64
C TYR A 77 2.82 1.94 9.53
N ASN A 78 4.10 1.57 9.51
CA ASN A 78 4.53 0.17 9.43
C ASN A 78 4.18 -0.64 10.68
N ILE A 79 4.28 -0.05 11.88
CA ILE A 79 3.94 -0.74 13.12
C ILE A 79 2.45 -1.09 13.13
N SER A 80 1.59 -0.16 12.72
CA SER A 80 0.14 -0.37 12.71
C SER A 80 -0.33 -1.31 11.62
N THR A 81 0.28 -1.30 10.43
CA THR A 81 -0.05 -2.24 9.35
C THR A 81 0.47 -3.64 9.64
N ALA A 82 1.64 -3.77 10.29
CA ALA A 82 2.12 -5.03 10.85
C ALA A 82 1.13 -5.59 11.88
N LEU A 83 0.66 -4.76 12.81
CA LEU A 83 -0.34 -5.15 13.80
C LEU A 83 -1.68 -5.52 13.14
N GLY A 84 -2.08 -4.79 12.10
CA GLY A 84 -3.22 -5.12 11.26
C GLY A 84 -3.11 -6.50 10.62
N MET A 85 -1.97 -6.82 10.01
CA MET A 85 -1.74 -8.16 9.43
C MET A 85 -1.66 -9.27 10.47
N LEU A 86 -1.11 -8.98 11.66
CA LEU A 86 -1.10 -9.92 12.77
C LEU A 86 -2.53 -10.26 13.19
N ILE A 87 -3.36 -9.25 13.45
CA ILE A 87 -4.75 -9.45 13.87
C ILE A 87 -5.55 -10.13 12.74
N PHE A 88 -5.35 -9.70 11.49
CA PHE A 88 -5.95 -10.32 10.32
C PHE A 88 -5.62 -11.82 10.23
N GLY A 89 -4.35 -12.19 10.41
CA GLY A 89 -3.90 -13.57 10.43
C GLY A 89 -4.56 -14.41 11.51
N LEU A 90 -4.74 -13.85 12.70
CA LEU A 90 -5.38 -14.52 13.83
C LEU A 90 -6.90 -14.67 13.68
N THR A 91 -7.55 -13.79 12.91
CA THR A 91 -9.02 -13.67 12.91
C THR A 91 -9.67 -13.96 11.56
N LEU A 92 -9.27 -13.27 10.50
CA LEU A 92 -9.99 -13.22 9.23
C LEU A 92 -9.35 -14.07 8.12
N ALA A 93 -8.04 -14.30 8.16
CA ALA A 93 -7.31 -15.00 7.09
C ALA A 93 -7.92 -16.37 6.74
N VAL A 94 -8.26 -17.17 7.75
CA VAL A 94 -8.89 -18.49 7.57
C VAL A 94 -10.28 -18.36 6.96
N VAL A 95 -11.06 -17.38 7.41
CA VAL A 95 -12.43 -17.15 6.92
C VAL A 95 -12.39 -16.80 5.43
N TYR A 96 -11.59 -15.83 5.04
CA TYR A 96 -11.42 -15.44 3.64
C TYR A 96 -11.00 -16.63 2.76
N ARG A 97 -10.01 -17.42 3.21
CA ARG A 97 -9.53 -18.57 2.43
C ARG A 97 -10.58 -19.67 2.30
N LYS A 98 -11.43 -19.88 3.31
CA LYS A 98 -12.52 -20.87 3.30
C LYS A 98 -13.64 -20.52 2.32
N HIS A 99 -13.88 -19.23 2.07
CA HIS A 99 -14.96 -18.78 1.19
C HIS A 99 -14.63 -18.80 -0.31
N HIS A 100 -13.39 -19.15 -0.69
CA HIS A 100 -12.99 -19.30 -2.10
C HIS A 100 -13.33 -18.08 -2.97
N VAL A 101 -13.14 -16.88 -2.42
CA VAL A 101 -13.37 -15.60 -3.12
C VAL A 101 -12.15 -15.18 -3.94
N TYR A 102 -12.38 -14.30 -4.92
CA TYR A 102 -11.36 -13.60 -5.69
C TYR A 102 -11.18 -12.16 -5.23
N THR A 103 -12.24 -11.53 -4.70
CA THR A 103 -12.20 -10.16 -4.19
C THR A 103 -12.79 -10.01 -2.79
N VAL A 104 -12.37 -8.98 -2.07
CA VAL A 104 -12.97 -8.55 -0.81
C VAL A 104 -14.43 -8.13 -1.04
N ALA A 105 -14.75 -7.54 -2.19
CA ALA A 105 -16.13 -7.22 -2.56
C ALA A 105 -16.99 -8.47 -2.72
N GLU A 106 -16.44 -9.55 -3.30
CA GLU A 106 -17.10 -10.86 -3.36
C GLU A 106 -17.26 -11.48 -1.96
N MET A 107 -16.28 -11.33 -1.06
CA MET A 107 -16.46 -11.71 0.33
C MET A 107 -17.64 -10.96 0.97
N ILE A 108 -17.76 -9.66 0.73
CA ILE A 108 -18.88 -8.84 1.20
C ILE A 108 -20.22 -9.33 0.61
N GLU A 109 -20.26 -9.85 -0.61
CA GLU A 109 -21.46 -10.52 -1.16
C GLU A 109 -21.87 -11.73 -0.34
N LYS A 110 -20.90 -12.61 -0.01
CA LYS A 110 -21.14 -13.81 0.80
C LYS A 110 -21.63 -13.46 2.20
N LEU A 111 -21.19 -12.33 2.74
CA LEU A 111 -21.61 -11.84 4.05
C LEU A 111 -23.02 -11.22 4.01
N TYR A 112 -23.38 -10.58 2.90
CA TYR A 112 -24.56 -9.72 2.81
C TYR A 112 -25.38 -9.95 1.54
N SER A 113 -25.07 -9.20 0.46
CA SER A 113 -25.86 -9.21 -0.77
C SER A 113 -25.05 -8.72 -1.98
N ARG A 114 -25.56 -9.01 -3.18
CA ARG A 114 -24.99 -8.53 -4.45
C ARG A 114 -24.93 -7.01 -4.53
N ASN A 115 -25.92 -6.29 -3.99
CA ASN A 115 -25.92 -4.83 -3.98
C ASN A 115 -24.78 -4.27 -3.11
N THR A 116 -24.52 -4.91 -1.97
CA THR A 116 -23.42 -4.55 -1.07
C THR A 116 -22.06 -4.77 -1.72
N ARG A 117 -21.92 -5.82 -2.55
CA ARG A 117 -20.72 -6.04 -3.38
C ARG A 117 -20.46 -4.90 -4.35
N VAL A 118 -21.48 -4.41 -5.06
CA VAL A 118 -21.32 -3.29 -6.00
C VAL A 118 -20.89 -2.03 -5.27
N VAL A 119 -21.52 -1.71 -4.13
CA VAL A 119 -21.11 -0.57 -3.28
C VAL A 119 -19.65 -0.71 -2.85
N ALA A 120 -19.25 -1.91 -2.43
CA ALA A 120 -17.88 -2.17 -2.02
C ALA A 120 -16.87 -2.05 -3.17
N ALA A 121 -17.22 -2.55 -4.36
CA ALA A 121 -16.39 -2.44 -5.55
C ALA A 121 -16.12 -0.96 -5.88
N VAL A 122 -17.15 -0.11 -5.90
CA VAL A 122 -16.98 1.33 -6.18
C VAL A 122 -16.13 2.01 -5.11
N ALA A 123 -16.38 1.75 -3.83
CA ALA A 123 -15.57 2.31 -2.73
C ALA A 123 -14.09 1.89 -2.84
N PHE A 124 -13.82 0.62 -3.14
CA PHE A 124 -12.47 0.12 -3.33
C PHE A 124 -11.79 0.68 -4.59
N LEU A 125 -12.51 0.89 -5.70
CA LEU A 125 -11.95 1.54 -6.88
C LEU A 125 -11.43 2.94 -6.53
N ILE A 126 -12.21 3.74 -5.79
CA ILE A 126 -11.78 5.06 -5.30
C ILE A 126 -10.53 4.91 -4.43
N ALA A 127 -10.57 4.02 -3.45
CA ALA A 127 -9.46 3.82 -2.51
C ALA A 127 -8.16 3.37 -3.20
N TYR A 128 -8.25 2.47 -4.18
CA TYR A 128 -7.07 1.91 -4.84
C TYR A 128 -6.53 2.77 -5.97
N ILE A 129 -7.36 3.56 -6.67
CA ILE A 129 -6.87 4.60 -7.59
C ILE A 129 -6.05 5.64 -6.80
N ILE A 130 -6.50 5.99 -5.59
CA ILE A 130 -5.73 6.88 -4.71
C ILE A 130 -4.35 6.29 -4.39
N LEU A 131 -4.29 5.02 -3.99
CA LEU A 131 -3.01 4.36 -3.75
C LEU A 131 -2.15 4.27 -5.01
N ALA A 132 -2.74 3.99 -6.17
CA ALA A 132 -2.02 3.84 -7.42
C ALA A 132 -1.26 5.12 -7.77
N TYR A 133 -1.93 6.29 -7.77
CA TYR A 133 -1.23 7.55 -8.07
C TYR A 133 -0.22 7.92 -6.98
N VAL A 134 -0.49 7.64 -5.70
CA VAL A 134 0.47 7.89 -4.62
C VAL A 134 1.73 7.06 -4.83
N GLN A 135 1.61 5.81 -5.26
CA GLN A 135 2.76 4.98 -5.60
C GLN A 135 3.52 5.52 -6.81
N VAL A 136 2.83 5.99 -7.85
CA VAL A 136 3.48 6.65 -8.98
C VAL A 136 4.30 7.88 -8.52
N GLN A 137 3.81 8.67 -7.56
CA GLN A 137 4.59 9.78 -6.98
C GLN A 137 5.90 9.29 -6.33
N THR A 138 5.87 8.14 -5.66
CA THR A 138 7.06 7.57 -5.00
C THR A 138 8.08 7.05 -6.01
N VAL A 139 7.63 6.43 -7.11
CA VAL A 139 8.53 6.07 -8.23
C VAL A 139 9.14 7.34 -8.80
N GLY A 140 8.32 8.37 -9.01
CA GLY A 140 8.73 9.64 -9.57
C GLY A 140 9.79 10.36 -8.75
N SER A 141 9.74 10.27 -7.41
CA SER A 141 10.76 10.90 -6.56
C SER A 141 12.12 10.21 -6.64
N VAL A 142 12.15 8.88 -6.82
CA VAL A 142 13.39 8.15 -7.09
C VAL A 142 13.93 8.56 -8.47
N MET A 143 13.10 8.53 -9.50
CA MET A 143 13.49 8.89 -10.87
C MET A 143 14.00 10.33 -10.98
N ALA A 144 13.31 11.28 -10.34
CA ALA A 144 13.73 12.67 -10.31
C ALA A 144 15.14 12.84 -9.72
N SER A 145 15.42 12.11 -8.64
CA SER A 145 16.71 12.20 -7.94
C SER A 145 17.83 11.50 -8.69
N THR A 146 17.55 10.33 -9.30
CA THR A 146 18.57 9.56 -10.03
C THR A 146 18.92 10.19 -11.38
N LEU A 147 17.93 10.73 -12.09
CA LEU A 147 18.10 11.36 -13.40
C LEU A 147 18.43 12.86 -13.31
N HIS A 148 18.37 13.45 -12.13
CA HIS A 148 18.54 14.89 -11.90
C HIS A 148 17.55 15.74 -12.72
N ILE A 149 16.28 15.31 -12.75
CA ILE A 149 15.19 15.97 -13.47
C ILE A 149 14.12 16.48 -12.50
N PRO A 150 13.26 17.44 -12.90
CA PRO A 150 12.16 17.90 -12.06
C PRO A 150 11.22 16.75 -11.65
N LEU A 151 10.62 16.85 -10.46
CA LEU A 151 9.75 15.82 -9.90
C LEU A 151 8.63 15.37 -10.86
N ASN A 152 7.99 16.32 -11.56
CA ASN A 152 6.93 16.00 -12.52
C ASN A 152 7.45 15.17 -13.70
N ALA A 153 8.66 15.46 -14.21
CA ALA A 153 9.28 14.66 -15.26
C ALA A 153 9.65 13.26 -14.74
N GLY A 154 10.15 13.17 -13.50
CA GLY A 154 10.37 11.90 -12.81
C GLY A 154 9.10 11.06 -12.69
N ILE A 155 7.97 11.69 -12.35
CA ILE A 155 6.64 11.05 -12.28
C ILE A 155 6.22 10.49 -13.64
N ILE A 156 6.41 11.24 -14.73
CA ILE A 156 6.06 10.79 -16.09
C ILE A 156 6.93 9.59 -16.48
N VAL A 157 8.25 9.73 -16.41
CA VAL A 157 9.21 8.67 -16.80
C VAL A 157 8.99 7.42 -15.96
N GLY A 158 8.95 7.56 -14.63
CA GLY A 158 8.71 6.46 -13.70
C GLY A 158 7.35 5.81 -13.89
N GLY A 159 6.29 6.62 -14.02
CA GLY A 159 4.93 6.12 -14.22
C GLY A 159 4.78 5.32 -15.51
N LEU A 160 5.38 5.77 -16.62
CA LEU A 160 5.38 5.03 -17.88
C LEU A 160 6.15 3.71 -17.77
N LEU A 161 7.36 3.72 -17.21
CA LEU A 161 8.16 2.52 -17.00
C LEU A 161 7.42 1.47 -16.18
N VAL A 162 6.81 1.88 -15.07
CA VAL A 162 6.07 0.98 -14.20
C VAL A 162 4.77 0.48 -14.84
N THR A 163 4.06 1.34 -15.58
CA THR A 163 2.84 0.92 -16.31
C THR A 163 3.15 -0.16 -17.36
N ILE A 164 4.25 -0.03 -18.11
CA ILE A 164 4.69 -1.02 -19.09
C ILE A 164 4.99 -2.36 -18.41
N TYR A 165 5.75 -2.32 -17.31
CA TYR A 165 6.13 -3.51 -16.55
C TYR A 165 4.89 -4.27 -16.01
N ILE A 166 3.94 -3.57 -15.39
CA ILE A 166 2.78 -4.22 -14.75
C ILE A 166 1.83 -4.81 -15.79
N THR A 167 1.63 -4.15 -16.92
CA THR A 167 0.70 -4.62 -17.97
C THR A 167 1.11 -5.98 -18.54
N ALA A 168 2.41 -6.30 -18.50
CA ALA A 168 2.94 -7.59 -18.92
C ALA A 168 2.76 -8.70 -17.86
N GLY A 169 2.59 -8.39 -16.58
CA GLY A 169 2.62 -9.36 -15.48
C GLY A 169 1.24 -9.90 -15.06
N GLY A 170 1.16 -11.20 -14.76
CA GLY A 170 0.06 -11.80 -13.99
C GLY A 170 0.45 -12.07 -12.52
N PHE A 171 -0.43 -12.69 -11.73
CA PHE A 171 -0.17 -12.92 -10.30
C PHE A 171 1.06 -13.80 -10.03
N TRP A 172 1.41 -14.73 -10.92
CA TRP A 172 2.68 -15.48 -10.86
C TRP A 172 3.90 -14.59 -11.04
N SER A 173 3.85 -13.63 -11.98
CA SER A 173 4.92 -12.64 -12.16
C SER A 173 5.08 -11.80 -10.89
N ILE A 174 3.98 -11.31 -10.32
CA ILE A 174 3.97 -10.59 -9.03
C ILE A 174 4.61 -11.44 -7.92
N THR A 175 4.30 -12.74 -7.88
CA THR A 175 4.83 -13.65 -6.86
C THR A 175 6.35 -13.76 -6.91
N PHE A 176 6.91 -14.09 -8.07
CA PHE A 176 8.36 -14.31 -8.20
C PHE A 176 9.15 -13.00 -8.13
N THR A 177 8.60 -11.92 -8.69
CA THR A 177 9.23 -10.60 -8.59
C THR A 177 9.24 -10.11 -7.14
N ASN A 178 8.20 -10.37 -6.34
CA ASN A 178 8.19 -10.05 -4.91
C ASN A 178 9.29 -10.74 -4.10
N LEU A 179 9.70 -11.96 -4.47
CA LEU A 179 10.84 -12.61 -3.83
C LEU A 179 12.15 -11.83 -4.03
N ILE A 180 12.37 -11.35 -5.24
CA ILE A 180 13.50 -10.48 -5.57
C ILE A 180 13.34 -9.13 -4.85
N HIS A 181 12.13 -8.56 -4.87
CA HIS A 181 11.87 -7.25 -4.30
C HIS A 181 12.17 -7.18 -2.81
N VAL A 182 11.60 -8.11 -2.04
CA VAL A 182 11.74 -8.16 -0.59
C VAL A 182 13.20 -8.43 -0.21
N THR A 183 13.87 -9.37 -0.89
CA THR A 183 15.27 -9.70 -0.61
C THR A 183 16.19 -8.51 -0.88
N LEU A 184 16.04 -7.86 -2.03
CA LEU A 184 16.86 -6.69 -2.40
C LEU A 184 16.60 -5.51 -1.47
N LEU A 185 15.35 -5.27 -1.09
CA LEU A 185 14.99 -4.21 -0.13
C LEU A 185 15.67 -4.46 1.21
N TYR A 186 15.50 -5.64 1.84
CA TYR A 186 16.05 -5.87 3.17
C TYR A 186 17.57 -5.80 3.19
N THR A 187 18.23 -6.47 2.24
CA THR A 187 19.70 -6.48 2.17
C THR A 187 20.23 -5.06 2.03
N SER A 188 19.71 -4.28 1.08
CA SER A 188 20.19 -2.92 0.86
C SER A 188 19.80 -1.94 1.98
N LEU A 189 18.56 -2.00 2.48
CA LEU A 189 18.06 -1.07 3.49
C LEU A 189 18.74 -1.29 4.84
N ILE A 190 18.96 -2.54 5.26
CA ILE A 190 19.69 -2.85 6.51
C ILE A 190 21.12 -2.34 6.41
N THR A 191 21.80 -2.61 5.29
CA THR A 191 23.18 -2.13 5.09
C THR A 191 23.26 -0.61 5.19
N VAL A 192 22.39 0.11 4.47
CA VAL A 192 22.41 1.57 4.50
C VAL A 192 22.02 2.11 5.88
N PHE A 193 21.05 1.51 6.55
CA PHE A 193 20.63 1.90 7.90
C PHE A 193 21.78 1.79 8.90
N ILE A 194 22.53 0.68 8.88
CA ILE A 194 23.70 0.47 9.74
C ILE A 194 24.77 1.54 9.44
N ILE A 195 25.09 1.77 8.17
CA ILE A 195 26.06 2.80 7.76
C ILE A 195 25.62 4.18 8.24
N ALA A 196 24.33 4.51 8.13
CA ALA A 196 23.79 5.78 8.57
C ALA A 196 24.03 6.02 10.06
N LEU A 197 23.72 5.02 10.89
CA LEU A 197 23.94 5.08 12.33
C LEU A 197 25.42 5.19 12.69
N ILE A 198 26.31 4.45 12.01
CA ILE A 198 27.75 4.55 12.23
C ILE A 198 28.25 5.95 11.87
N LYS A 199 27.94 6.45 10.68
CA LYS A 199 28.41 7.76 10.18
C LYS A 199 27.91 8.94 11.01
N ILE A 200 26.69 8.84 11.54
CA ILE A 200 26.11 9.94 12.30
C ILE A 200 26.43 9.87 13.80
N GLY A 201 27.00 8.76 14.30
CA GLY A 201 27.33 8.58 15.72
C GLY A 201 26.13 8.10 16.56
N GLY A 202 25.32 7.19 15.99
CA GLY A 202 24.10 6.65 16.59
C GLY A 202 22.98 7.68 16.75
N TYR A 203 21.95 7.33 17.51
CA TYR A 203 20.83 8.25 17.76
C TYR A 203 21.25 9.51 18.52
N GLY A 204 22.24 9.42 19.42
CA GLY A 204 22.79 10.58 20.11
C GLY A 204 23.43 11.59 19.15
N GLY A 205 24.20 11.12 18.18
CA GLY A 205 24.75 11.97 17.12
C GLY A 205 23.70 12.48 16.13
N LEU A 206 22.69 11.66 15.78
CA LEU A 206 21.56 12.09 14.95
C LEU A 206 20.81 13.28 15.57
N PHE A 207 20.44 13.19 16.86
CA PHE A 207 19.68 14.26 17.49
C PHE A 207 20.50 15.54 17.67
N ARG A 208 21.81 15.44 17.95
CA ARG A 208 22.69 16.61 17.96
C ARG A 208 22.78 17.27 16.59
N ALA A 209 22.98 16.49 15.54
CA ALA A 209 23.05 17.03 14.17
C ALA A 209 21.71 17.66 13.72
N LEU A 210 20.58 17.13 14.17
CA LEU A 210 19.27 17.75 13.93
C LEU A 210 19.12 19.08 14.68
N GLU A 211 19.67 19.18 15.89
CA GLU A 211 19.61 20.38 16.74
C GLU A 211 20.49 21.49 16.13
N GLU A 212 21.70 21.13 15.70
CA GLU A 212 22.61 22.00 14.95
C GLU A 212 21.98 22.49 13.63
N ALA A 213 21.16 21.66 12.98
CA ALA A 213 20.38 22.03 11.79
C ALA A 213 19.12 22.87 12.11
N GLY A 214 18.93 23.32 13.36
CA GLY A 214 17.81 24.16 13.80
C GLY A 214 16.46 23.44 13.86
N ARG A 215 16.44 22.10 13.92
CA ARG A 215 15.19 21.32 13.99
C ARG A 215 14.66 21.29 15.42
N ASN A 216 13.32 21.25 15.54
CA ASN A 216 12.68 21.09 16.85
C ASN A 216 12.86 19.64 17.36
N ILE A 217 13.83 19.43 18.25
CA ILE A 217 14.19 18.12 18.78
C ILE A 217 13.05 17.44 19.56
N GLN A 218 12.19 18.20 20.22
CA GLN A 218 11.05 17.64 20.95
C GLN A 218 10.07 16.94 19.98
N VAL A 219 9.85 17.55 18.81
CA VAL A 219 9.04 16.94 17.74
C VAL A 219 9.74 15.73 17.15
N TYR A 220 11.04 15.83 16.85
CA TYR A 220 11.75 14.77 16.15
C TYR A 220 11.94 13.50 16.98
N LYS A 221 12.20 13.65 18.30
CA LYS A 221 12.31 12.53 19.24
C LYS A 221 10.96 11.90 19.56
N SER A 222 9.88 12.67 19.50
CA SER A 222 8.56 12.19 19.92
C SER A 222 7.96 11.23 18.88
N PRO A 223 7.56 10.01 19.29
CA PRO A 223 6.76 9.13 18.43
C PRO A 223 5.35 9.70 18.18
N PHE A 224 4.97 10.80 18.83
CA PHE A 224 3.71 11.53 18.67
C PHE A 224 3.90 12.96 18.18
N GLY A 225 5.07 13.29 17.61
CA GLY A 225 5.43 14.62 17.10
C GLY A 225 4.47 15.21 16.06
N ILE A 226 3.68 14.41 15.34
CA ILE A 226 2.63 14.91 14.42
C ILE A 226 1.27 15.16 15.10
N GLY A 227 1.21 15.02 16.42
CA GLY A 227 0.01 15.12 17.25
C GLY A 227 -0.59 13.75 17.59
N VAL A 228 -0.93 13.57 18.87
CA VAL A 228 -1.46 12.31 19.44
C VAL A 228 -2.68 11.82 18.65
N SER A 229 -3.66 12.68 18.40
CA SER A 229 -4.87 12.33 17.65
C SER A 229 -4.56 11.84 16.23
N ARG A 230 -3.61 12.46 15.52
CA ARG A 230 -3.24 12.01 14.17
C ARG A 230 -2.53 10.66 14.20
N VAL A 231 -1.67 10.42 15.18
CA VAL A 231 -1.01 9.10 15.34
C VAL A 231 -2.03 8.01 15.63
N PHE A 232 -3.00 8.24 16.53
CA PHE A 232 -4.06 7.27 16.78
C PHE A 232 -4.93 7.02 15.55
N ALA A 233 -5.27 8.05 14.78
CA ALA A 233 -5.95 7.89 13.50
C ALA A 233 -5.13 7.01 12.53
N TRP A 234 -3.82 7.19 12.50
CA TRP A 234 -2.92 6.39 11.66
C TRP A 234 -2.83 4.94 12.13
N ILE A 235 -2.80 4.70 13.44
CA ILE A 235 -2.81 3.36 14.02
C ILE A 235 -4.12 2.64 13.67
N ILE A 236 -5.26 3.30 13.89
CA ILE A 236 -6.58 2.76 13.55
C ILE A 236 -6.69 2.47 12.04
N GLY A 237 -6.28 3.43 11.21
CA GLY A 237 -6.32 3.29 9.76
C GLY A 237 -5.42 2.16 9.24
N GLY A 238 -4.23 2.01 9.82
CA GLY A 238 -3.30 0.92 9.47
C GLY A 238 -3.84 -0.45 9.87
N ILE A 239 -4.37 -0.59 11.10
CA ILE A 239 -4.91 -1.85 11.60
C ILE A 239 -6.17 -2.25 10.83
N PHE A 240 -7.19 -1.39 10.78
CA PHE A 240 -8.46 -1.74 10.14
C PHE A 240 -8.33 -1.78 8.62
N GLY A 241 -7.52 -0.89 8.03
CA GLY A 241 -7.30 -0.88 6.59
C GLY A 241 -6.73 -2.20 6.06
N ALA A 242 -5.99 -2.95 6.89
CA ALA A 242 -5.48 -4.28 6.57
C ALA A 242 -6.59 -5.33 6.34
N PHE A 243 -7.76 -5.21 6.99
CA PHE A 243 -8.81 -6.24 6.95
C PHE A 243 -9.63 -6.25 5.65
N ALA A 244 -9.56 -5.16 4.90
CA ALA A 244 -10.24 -4.97 3.63
C ALA A 244 -9.27 -4.58 2.51
N ALA A 245 -7.97 -4.82 2.71
CA ALA A 245 -6.95 -4.51 1.72
C ALA A 245 -6.84 -5.64 0.66
N GLN A 246 -7.68 -5.57 -0.39
CA GLN A 246 -7.65 -6.43 -1.57
C GLN A 246 -6.24 -6.86 -1.99
N ALA A 247 -5.32 -5.91 -2.26
CA ALA A 247 -3.97 -6.21 -2.75
C ALA A 247 -3.15 -7.12 -1.79
N SER A 248 -3.20 -6.85 -0.48
CA SER A 248 -2.46 -7.64 0.52
C SER A 248 -3.16 -8.93 0.93
N ILE A 249 -4.49 -9.00 0.78
CA ILE A 249 -5.27 -10.19 1.15
C ILE A 249 -5.35 -11.18 -0.04
N GLN A 250 -5.22 -10.72 -1.27
CA GLN A 250 -5.27 -11.57 -2.46
C GLN A 250 -4.29 -12.78 -2.43
N PRO A 251 -3.03 -12.64 -1.94
CA PRO A 251 -2.14 -13.79 -1.74
C PRO A 251 -2.67 -14.80 -0.71
N VAL A 252 -3.42 -14.33 0.28
CA VAL A 252 -4.07 -15.19 1.29
C VAL A 252 -5.20 -16.00 0.64
N PHE A 253 -5.92 -15.46 -0.34
CA PHE A 253 -6.90 -16.23 -1.14
C PHE A 253 -6.23 -17.32 -1.97
N ALA A 254 -5.00 -17.06 -2.40
CA ALA A 254 -4.19 -17.92 -3.25
C ALA A 254 -3.36 -18.97 -2.46
N ALA A 255 -3.40 -18.95 -1.13
CA ALA A 255 -2.70 -19.91 -0.29
C ALA A 255 -3.17 -21.35 -0.56
N LYS A 256 -2.24 -22.32 -0.50
CA LYS A 256 -2.55 -23.74 -0.74
C LYS A 256 -3.53 -24.35 0.27
N ASP A 257 -3.50 -23.88 1.51
CA ASP A 257 -4.37 -24.37 2.59
C ASP A 257 -4.66 -23.27 3.64
N LEU A 258 -5.58 -23.56 4.56
CA LEU A 258 -6.00 -22.62 5.62
C LEU A 258 -4.86 -22.26 6.58
N LYS A 259 -3.98 -23.23 6.89
CA LYS A 259 -2.83 -23.04 7.78
C LYS A 259 -1.83 -22.06 7.16
N THR A 260 -1.59 -22.20 5.85
CA THR A 260 -0.74 -21.34 5.05
C THR A 260 -1.30 -19.93 4.97
N ALA A 261 -2.61 -19.77 4.75
CA ALA A 261 -3.28 -18.46 4.77
C ALA A 261 -3.07 -17.71 6.09
N ARG A 262 -3.29 -18.39 7.23
CA ARG A 262 -3.04 -17.85 8.56
C ARG A 262 -1.56 -17.52 8.77
N ASN A 263 -0.69 -18.52 8.63
CA ASN A 263 0.72 -18.40 8.97
C ASN A 263 1.44 -17.39 8.08
N ALA A 264 1.06 -17.26 6.81
CA ALA A 264 1.64 -16.24 5.93
C ALA A 264 1.33 -14.83 6.43
N SER A 265 0.09 -14.57 6.87
CA SER A 265 -0.31 -13.28 7.43
C SER A 265 0.46 -12.97 8.73
N LEU A 266 0.62 -13.97 9.62
CA LEU A 266 1.37 -13.82 10.87
C LEU A 266 2.87 -13.58 10.63
N LEU A 267 3.48 -14.36 9.74
CA LEU A 267 4.88 -14.21 9.39
C LEU A 267 5.15 -12.84 8.77
N SER A 268 4.22 -12.36 7.94
CA SER A 268 4.35 -11.05 7.30
C SER A 268 4.41 -9.90 8.28
N ALA A 269 3.63 -9.97 9.36
CA ALA A 269 3.65 -8.94 10.42
C ALA A 269 5.04 -8.72 11.02
N LEU A 270 5.85 -9.77 11.16
CA LEU A 270 7.20 -9.67 11.73
C LEU A 270 8.16 -8.84 10.85
N PHE A 271 7.95 -8.89 9.53
CA PHE A 271 8.82 -8.23 8.56
C PHE A 271 8.38 -6.77 8.32
N ILE A 272 7.09 -6.46 8.37
CA ILE A 272 6.58 -5.12 8.00
C ILE A 272 7.09 -4.00 8.93
N ALA A 273 7.08 -4.21 10.24
CA ALA A 273 7.36 -3.14 11.23
C ALA A 273 8.79 -2.56 11.16
N PRO A 274 9.87 -3.37 11.09
CA PRO A 274 11.25 -2.87 11.03
C PRO A 274 11.53 -1.85 9.91
N VAL A 275 10.88 -2.00 8.75
CA VAL A 275 11.11 -1.11 7.60
C VAL A 275 10.74 0.33 7.89
N GLY A 276 9.66 0.57 8.65
CA GLY A 276 9.26 1.93 9.03
C GLY A 276 10.28 2.62 9.93
N ILE A 277 10.89 1.89 10.86
CA ILE A 277 11.91 2.43 11.76
C ILE A 277 13.18 2.78 10.96
N MET A 278 13.62 1.88 10.08
CA MET A 278 14.81 2.10 9.26
C MET A 278 14.64 3.30 8.32
N THR A 279 13.51 3.38 7.62
CA THR A 279 13.26 4.46 6.65
C THR A 279 12.96 5.80 7.34
N ALA A 280 12.30 5.81 8.49
CA ALA A 280 12.14 7.01 9.30
C ALA A 280 13.49 7.55 9.76
N THR A 281 14.38 6.65 10.21
CA THR A 281 15.74 7.01 10.61
C THR A 281 16.52 7.63 9.44
N LEU A 282 16.48 7.00 8.26
CA LEU A 282 17.15 7.55 7.07
C LEU A 282 16.54 8.90 6.63
N GLY A 283 15.23 9.08 6.75
CA GLY A 283 14.57 10.37 6.50
C GLY A 283 15.07 11.48 7.44
N MET A 284 15.26 11.16 8.73
CA MET A 284 15.83 12.11 9.69
C MET A 284 17.32 12.37 9.44
N VAL A 285 18.10 11.36 9.05
CA VAL A 285 19.50 11.54 8.65
C VAL A 285 19.59 12.53 7.49
N ALA A 286 18.71 12.41 6.49
CA ALA A 286 18.60 13.38 5.40
C ALA A 286 18.19 14.79 5.91
N ALA A 287 17.34 14.89 6.93
CA ALA A 287 16.89 16.16 7.49
C ALA A 287 17.98 16.98 8.21
N THR A 288 19.09 16.34 8.58
CA THR A 288 20.28 17.03 9.12
C THR A 288 20.99 17.91 8.10
N GLY A 289 20.80 17.65 6.80
CA GLY A 289 21.54 18.35 5.73
C GLY A 289 23.03 18.01 5.66
N LYS A 290 23.58 17.26 6.62
CA LYS A 290 25.01 16.95 6.73
C LYS A 290 25.55 16.14 5.54
N PHE A 291 24.72 15.24 5.01
CA PHE A 291 25.14 14.30 3.98
C PHE A 291 24.55 14.57 2.61
N ALA A 292 23.40 15.22 2.51
CA ALA A 292 22.72 15.45 1.23
C ALA A 292 21.90 16.73 1.26
N ASN A 293 21.89 17.43 0.13
CA ASN A 293 20.93 18.50 -0.11
C ASN A 293 19.62 17.88 -0.64
N VAL A 294 18.49 18.25 -0.04
CA VAL A 294 17.17 17.67 -0.33
C VAL A 294 16.29 18.75 -0.95
N PRO A 295 16.06 18.73 -2.28
CA PRO A 295 15.24 19.74 -2.96
C PRO A 295 13.75 19.68 -2.56
N ASN A 296 13.29 18.48 -2.23
CA ASN A 296 11.90 18.21 -1.88
C ASN A 296 11.84 17.10 -0.82
N PRO A 297 10.98 17.18 0.20
CA PRO A 297 10.84 16.11 1.19
C PRO A 297 10.60 14.71 0.60
N LYS A 298 9.88 14.58 -0.53
CA LYS A 298 9.68 13.28 -1.25
C LYS A 298 10.97 12.69 -1.77
N GLN A 299 12.00 13.50 -1.92
CA GLN A 299 13.32 13.12 -2.38
C GLN A 299 14.30 12.92 -1.20
N ALA A 300 13.88 13.03 0.06
CA ALA A 300 14.77 12.91 1.22
C ALA A 300 15.62 11.62 1.19
N LEU A 301 14.96 10.47 1.09
CA LEU A 301 15.65 9.18 1.02
C LEU A 301 16.44 9.00 -0.30
N PRO A 302 15.87 9.25 -1.50
CA PRO A 302 16.62 9.16 -2.74
C PRO A 302 17.86 10.07 -2.80
N SER A 303 17.75 11.33 -2.37
CA SER A 303 18.86 12.29 -2.34
C SER A 303 19.96 11.85 -1.39
N LEU A 304 19.61 11.29 -0.23
CA LEU A 304 20.59 10.74 0.70
C LEU A 304 21.38 9.59 0.06
N LEU A 305 20.70 8.68 -0.64
CA LEU A 305 21.33 7.52 -1.29
C LEU A 305 22.15 7.88 -2.53
N MET A 306 21.80 8.98 -3.21
CA MET A 306 22.58 9.52 -4.32
C MET A 306 23.88 10.20 -3.86
N SER A 307 23.97 10.63 -2.60
CA SER A 307 25.09 11.40 -2.12
C SER A 307 26.35 10.58 -1.92
N SER A 308 27.43 10.97 -2.61
CA SER A 308 28.76 10.38 -2.43
C SER A 308 29.38 10.70 -1.07
N ASN A 309 28.94 11.76 -0.38
CA ASN A 309 29.34 12.04 1.01
C ASN A 309 28.76 11.01 1.98
N PHE A 310 27.65 10.38 1.59
CA PHE A 310 26.96 9.40 2.42
C PHE A 310 27.42 7.97 2.15
N ILE A 311 27.39 7.50 0.91
CA ILE A 311 27.75 6.13 0.53
C ILE A 311 28.39 6.10 -0.87
N PRO A 312 29.20 5.07 -1.20
CA PRO A 312 29.76 4.96 -2.53
C PRO A 312 28.65 4.76 -3.59
N PRO A 313 28.83 5.28 -4.82
CA PRO A 313 27.79 5.25 -5.86
C PRO A 313 27.20 3.88 -6.17
N TRP A 314 27.99 2.81 -6.16
CA TRP A 314 27.49 1.46 -6.43
C TRP A 314 26.49 0.99 -5.36
N LEU A 315 26.75 1.28 -4.08
CA LEU A 315 25.85 0.93 -2.99
C LEU A 315 24.60 1.81 -3.00
N GLY A 316 24.75 3.09 -3.36
CA GLY A 316 23.64 4.00 -3.59
C GLY A 316 22.70 3.48 -4.69
N GLY A 317 23.26 2.98 -5.79
CA GLY A 317 22.50 2.36 -6.88
C GLY A 317 21.72 1.12 -6.43
N ILE A 318 22.37 0.21 -5.68
CA ILE A 318 21.73 -0.99 -5.14
C ILE A 318 20.59 -0.61 -4.16
N ALA A 319 20.80 0.38 -3.28
CA ALA A 319 19.80 0.84 -2.34
C ALA A 319 18.61 1.53 -3.01
N LEU A 320 18.85 2.35 -4.04
CA LEU A 320 17.80 2.97 -4.84
C LEU A 320 17.01 1.90 -5.62
N ALA A 321 17.70 0.89 -6.16
CA ALA A 321 17.05 -0.27 -6.77
C ALA A 321 16.21 -1.04 -5.74
N GLY A 322 16.68 -1.23 -4.51
CA GLY A 322 15.91 -1.86 -3.43
C GLY A 322 14.67 -1.08 -3.01
N ILE A 323 14.72 0.26 -3.00
CA ILE A 323 13.53 1.08 -2.76
C ILE A 323 12.55 1.01 -3.93
N LEU A 324 13.04 1.08 -5.17
CA LEU A 324 12.19 0.86 -6.35
C LEU A 324 11.57 -0.52 -6.33
N ALA A 325 12.33 -1.53 -5.94
CA ALA A 325 11.87 -2.89 -5.77
C ALA A 325 10.68 -2.95 -4.80
N ALA A 326 10.80 -2.28 -3.66
CA ALA A 326 9.72 -2.14 -2.70
C ALA A 326 8.51 -1.43 -3.31
N ILE A 327 8.70 -0.31 -4.01
CA ILE A 327 7.60 0.42 -4.63
C ILE A 327 6.87 -0.47 -5.65
N LEU A 328 7.63 -1.19 -6.46
CA LEU A 328 7.15 -2.14 -7.46
C LEU A 328 6.37 -3.32 -6.84
N SER A 329 6.81 -3.82 -5.67
CA SER A 329 6.13 -4.90 -4.96
C SER A 329 4.74 -4.53 -4.46
N THR A 330 4.40 -3.24 -4.36
CA THR A 330 3.06 -2.78 -4.00
C THR A 330 2.25 -2.25 -5.17
N ILE A 331 2.85 -1.41 -6.03
CA ILE A 331 2.09 -0.78 -7.12
C ILE A 331 1.56 -1.81 -8.13
N ALA A 332 2.29 -2.90 -8.36
CA ALA A 332 1.83 -4.00 -9.19
C ALA A 332 0.57 -4.68 -8.60
N PRO A 333 0.56 -5.20 -7.35
CA PRO A 333 -0.66 -5.68 -6.69
C PRO A 333 -1.79 -4.66 -6.60
N VAL A 334 -1.50 -3.38 -6.37
CA VAL A 334 -2.51 -2.32 -6.30
C VAL A 334 -3.21 -2.12 -7.63
N MET A 335 -2.47 -1.97 -8.73
CA MET A 335 -3.06 -1.86 -10.06
C MET A 335 -3.78 -3.14 -10.47
N PHE A 336 -3.23 -4.29 -10.08
CA PHE A 336 -3.85 -5.59 -10.30
C PHE A 336 -5.18 -5.74 -9.53
N ALA A 337 -5.25 -5.23 -8.30
CA ALA A 337 -6.47 -5.19 -7.50
C ALA A 337 -7.54 -4.32 -8.17
N VAL A 338 -7.20 -3.12 -8.65
CA VAL A 338 -8.14 -2.27 -9.41
C VAL A 338 -8.64 -2.99 -10.66
N SER A 339 -7.72 -3.60 -11.42
CA SER A 339 -8.05 -4.36 -12.62
C SER A 339 -8.97 -5.55 -12.31
N THR A 340 -8.72 -6.26 -11.22
CA THR A 340 -9.56 -7.38 -10.76
C THR A 340 -10.96 -6.89 -10.38
N ILE A 341 -11.07 -5.77 -9.66
CA ILE A 341 -12.38 -5.19 -9.29
C ILE A 341 -13.14 -4.74 -10.54
N LEU A 342 -12.48 -4.03 -11.46
CA LEU A 342 -13.10 -3.61 -12.73
C LEU A 342 -13.54 -4.81 -13.57
N THR A 343 -12.76 -5.90 -13.58
CA THR A 343 -13.07 -7.09 -14.38
C THR A 343 -14.18 -7.93 -13.73
N LYS A 344 -14.05 -8.29 -12.46
CA LYS A 344 -14.97 -9.20 -11.77
C LYS A 344 -16.22 -8.52 -11.25
N ASP A 345 -16.07 -7.35 -10.62
CA ASP A 345 -17.15 -6.72 -9.86
C ASP A 345 -17.95 -5.69 -10.69
N ILE A 346 -17.36 -5.18 -11.79
CA ILE A 346 -18.03 -4.25 -12.70
C ILE A 346 -18.33 -4.90 -14.05
N TYR A 347 -17.31 -5.29 -14.81
CA TYR A 347 -17.48 -5.79 -16.17
C TYR A 347 -18.26 -7.10 -16.20
N HIS A 348 -17.76 -8.16 -15.56
CA HIS A 348 -18.44 -9.47 -15.55
C HIS A 348 -19.77 -9.42 -14.80
N LEU A 349 -19.81 -8.80 -13.62
CA LEU A 349 -21.01 -8.81 -12.79
C LEU A 349 -22.18 -7.98 -13.36
N LEU A 350 -21.90 -6.83 -13.99
CA LEU A 350 -22.90 -5.84 -14.38
C LEU A 350 -23.05 -5.68 -15.90
N LEU A 351 -21.95 -5.73 -16.66
CA LEU A 351 -21.94 -5.37 -18.08
C LEU A 351 -21.95 -6.57 -19.03
N HIS A 352 -21.28 -7.68 -18.68
CA HIS A 352 -21.07 -8.82 -19.57
C HIS A 352 -20.99 -10.14 -18.78
N LYS A 353 -22.16 -10.66 -18.39
CA LYS A 353 -22.31 -11.82 -17.48
C LYS A 353 -21.84 -13.16 -18.06
N GLU A 354 -21.74 -13.25 -19.38
CA GLU A 354 -21.34 -14.47 -20.10
C GLU A 354 -19.93 -14.34 -20.71
N ALA A 355 -19.11 -13.42 -20.20
CA ALA A 355 -17.75 -13.26 -20.69
C ALA A 355 -16.92 -14.52 -20.48
N THR A 356 -16.26 -14.98 -21.53
CA THR A 356 -15.31 -16.09 -21.47
C THR A 356 -14.02 -15.68 -20.75
N ASP A 357 -13.27 -16.65 -20.22
CA ASP A 357 -11.98 -16.43 -19.55
C ASP A 357 -10.99 -15.62 -20.41
N SER A 358 -10.95 -15.87 -21.72
CA SER A 358 -10.10 -15.13 -22.67
C SER A 358 -10.49 -13.66 -22.77
N GLN A 359 -11.80 -13.37 -22.79
CA GLN A 359 -12.30 -11.99 -22.80
C GLN A 359 -12.01 -11.28 -21.47
N LEU A 360 -12.18 -11.97 -20.33
CA LEU A 360 -11.86 -11.45 -19.00
C LEU A 360 -10.37 -11.14 -18.87
N LEU A 361 -9.49 -12.02 -19.33
CA LEU A 361 -8.04 -11.80 -19.35
C LEU A 361 -7.67 -10.58 -20.19
N LYS A 362 -8.25 -10.43 -21.40
CA LYS A 362 -8.01 -9.28 -22.27
C LYS A 362 -8.45 -7.97 -21.61
N LYS A 363 -9.64 -7.96 -20.99
CA LYS A 363 -10.16 -6.78 -20.27
C LYS A 363 -9.31 -6.43 -19.05
N SER A 364 -8.85 -7.43 -18.30
CA SER A 364 -7.93 -7.20 -17.18
C SER A 364 -6.66 -6.48 -17.63
N ARG A 365 -6.03 -6.89 -18.73
CA ARG A 365 -4.83 -6.22 -19.25
C ARG A 365 -5.12 -4.77 -19.66
N ILE A 366 -6.24 -4.52 -20.33
CA ILE A 366 -6.66 -3.17 -20.73
C ILE A 366 -6.89 -2.29 -19.50
N PHE A 367 -7.61 -2.79 -18.49
CA PHE A 367 -7.87 -2.03 -17.27
C PHE A 367 -6.58 -1.72 -16.49
N THR A 368 -5.63 -2.65 -16.43
CA THR A 368 -4.32 -2.39 -15.82
C THR A 368 -3.59 -1.24 -16.52
N LEU A 369 -3.56 -1.25 -17.86
CA LEU A 369 -2.95 -0.18 -18.65
C LEU A 369 -3.64 1.17 -18.41
N VAL A 370 -4.97 1.20 -18.45
CA VAL A 370 -5.76 2.42 -18.21
C VAL A 370 -5.50 2.98 -16.82
N VAL A 371 -5.48 2.14 -15.78
CA VAL A 371 -5.21 2.58 -14.41
C VAL A 371 -3.80 3.15 -14.29
N GLY A 372 -2.80 2.53 -14.93
CA GLY A 372 -1.45 3.05 -14.99
C GLY A 372 -1.36 4.44 -15.62
N LEU A 373 -1.96 4.61 -16.80
CA LEU A 373 -1.99 5.88 -17.52
C LEU A 373 -2.77 6.98 -16.78
N VAL A 374 -3.90 6.64 -16.16
CA VAL A 374 -4.71 7.60 -15.36
C VAL A 374 -3.98 8.00 -14.07
N SER A 375 -3.17 7.12 -13.49
CA SER A 375 -2.44 7.41 -12.26
C SER A 375 -1.37 8.49 -12.44
N ILE A 376 -0.81 8.66 -13.65
CA ILE A 376 0.22 9.66 -13.96
C ILE A 376 -0.29 11.11 -13.80
N PRO A 377 -1.35 11.57 -14.50
CA PRO A 377 -1.86 12.92 -14.32
C PRO A 377 -2.36 13.15 -12.89
N LEU A 378 -3.02 12.17 -12.26
CA LEU A 378 -3.42 12.26 -10.86
C LEU A 378 -2.22 12.47 -9.94
N ALA A 379 -1.11 11.77 -10.17
CA ALA A 379 0.12 11.93 -9.40
C ALA A 379 0.76 13.32 -9.57
N ILE A 380 0.57 13.99 -10.71
CA ILE A 380 1.10 15.34 -10.97
C ILE A 380 0.23 16.42 -10.28
N TYR A 381 -1.09 16.31 -10.41
CA TYR A 381 -2.03 17.35 -9.96
C TYR A 381 -2.41 17.23 -8.48
N LEU A 382 -2.52 16.01 -7.93
CA LEU A 382 -2.93 15.80 -6.54
C LEU A 382 -1.71 15.82 -5.62
N ARG A 383 -1.47 16.97 -4.99
CA ARG A 383 -0.30 17.19 -4.12
C ARG A 383 -0.62 16.99 -2.64
N GLY A 384 0.39 16.52 -1.92
CA GLY A 384 0.34 16.24 -0.50
C GLY A 384 1.48 15.32 -0.09
N PHE A 385 1.66 15.16 1.22
CA PHE A 385 2.52 14.11 1.77
C PHE A 385 1.97 12.74 1.38
N ILE A 386 2.85 11.81 1.04
CA ILE A 386 2.53 10.46 0.56
C ILE A 386 1.66 9.72 1.57
N LEU A 387 2.06 9.70 2.85
CA LEU A 387 1.29 9.02 3.89
C LEU A 387 -0.06 9.70 4.12
N ASP A 388 -0.10 11.02 4.32
CA ASP A 388 -1.35 11.75 4.57
C ASP A 388 -2.41 11.49 3.48
N THR A 389 -1.96 11.39 2.23
CA THR A 389 -2.78 11.10 1.05
C THR A 389 -3.18 9.63 0.99
N ALA A 390 -2.25 8.70 1.22
CA ALA A 390 -2.54 7.27 1.27
C ALA A 390 -3.59 6.94 2.34
N TYR A 391 -3.58 7.65 3.47
CA TYR A 391 -4.56 7.48 4.54
C TYR A 391 -6.02 7.77 4.11
N ILE A 392 -6.26 8.41 2.96
CA ILE A 392 -7.62 8.53 2.40
C ILE A 392 -8.13 7.14 2.00
N SER A 393 -7.28 6.37 1.31
CA SER A 393 -7.56 4.97 0.97
C SER A 393 -7.72 4.09 2.21
N TYR A 394 -6.86 4.26 3.21
CA TYR A 394 -6.96 3.51 4.46
C TYR A 394 -8.27 3.82 5.20
N ALA A 395 -8.73 5.07 5.21
CA ALA A 395 -10.02 5.44 5.83
C ALA A 395 -11.21 4.74 5.14
N ILE A 396 -11.26 4.72 3.81
CA ILE A 396 -12.31 4.01 3.07
C ILE A 396 -12.25 2.50 3.40
N ARG A 397 -11.06 1.91 3.44
CA ARG A 397 -10.87 0.51 3.82
C ARG A 397 -11.22 0.24 5.28
N THR A 398 -11.03 1.19 6.18
CA THR A 398 -11.51 1.08 7.58
C THR A 398 -13.03 0.96 7.63
N ALA A 399 -13.77 1.75 6.84
CA ALA A 399 -15.22 1.59 6.75
C ALA A 399 -15.62 0.20 6.23
N ALA A 400 -14.91 -0.32 5.23
CA ALA A 400 -15.12 -1.68 4.74
C ALA A 400 -14.76 -2.75 5.79
N ALA A 401 -13.73 -2.53 6.59
CA ALA A 401 -13.33 -3.43 7.66
C ALA A 401 -14.41 -3.55 8.75
N VAL A 402 -15.08 -2.44 9.09
CA VAL A 402 -16.20 -2.44 10.04
C VAL A 402 -17.32 -3.39 9.57
N ILE A 403 -17.69 -3.34 8.29
CA ILE A 403 -18.71 -4.25 7.75
C ILE A 403 -18.21 -5.68 7.60
N VAL A 404 -16.93 -5.91 7.26
CA VAL A 404 -16.38 -7.27 7.17
C VAL A 404 -16.34 -7.93 8.55
N VAL A 405 -15.78 -7.25 9.54
CA VAL A 405 -15.69 -7.74 10.93
C VAL A 405 -17.09 -7.99 11.49
N GLY A 406 -18.01 -7.05 11.29
CA GLY A 406 -19.41 -7.20 11.70
C GLY A 406 -20.04 -8.44 11.09
N GLY A 407 -19.92 -8.61 9.77
CA GLY A 407 -20.55 -9.73 9.05
C GLY A 407 -19.99 -11.08 9.47
N VAL A 408 -18.66 -11.20 9.55
CA VAL A 408 -17.99 -12.43 9.98
C VAL A 408 -18.36 -12.80 11.41
N TYR A 409 -18.31 -11.83 12.34
CA TYR A 409 -18.61 -12.06 13.76
C TYR A 409 -19.99 -12.69 13.98
N TRP A 410 -21.00 -12.17 13.29
CA TRP A 410 -22.37 -12.65 13.47
C TRP A 410 -22.70 -13.90 12.66
N ILE A 411 -22.06 -14.11 11.50
CA ILE A 411 -22.13 -15.41 10.80
C ILE A 411 -21.61 -16.52 11.70
N VAL A 412 -20.49 -16.30 12.40
CA VAL A 412 -19.96 -17.27 13.38
C VAL A 412 -20.97 -17.54 14.51
N ARG A 413 -21.82 -16.56 14.85
CA ARG A 413 -22.90 -16.70 15.84
C ARG A 413 -24.24 -17.17 15.25
N GLY A 414 -24.28 -17.60 14.00
CA GLY A 414 -25.48 -18.11 13.34
C GLY A 414 -26.56 -17.04 13.08
N LYS A 415 -26.21 -15.75 13.10
CA LYS A 415 -27.15 -14.64 12.87
C LYS A 415 -26.70 -13.80 11.66
N ARG A 416 -27.64 -13.39 10.80
CA ARG A 416 -27.38 -12.47 9.68
C ARG A 416 -27.54 -11.02 10.10
N ILE A 417 -26.65 -10.61 11.01
CA ILE A 417 -26.56 -9.25 11.54
C ILE A 417 -25.16 -8.77 11.18
N PRO A 418 -24.90 -7.53 10.77
CA PRO A 418 -25.85 -6.50 10.38
C PRO A 418 -26.63 -6.83 9.09
N THR A 419 -27.68 -6.04 8.77
CA THR A 419 -28.48 -6.26 7.55
C THR A 419 -27.70 -5.83 6.29
N PRO A 420 -28.00 -6.38 5.10
CA PRO A 420 -27.33 -5.95 3.86
C PRO A 420 -27.51 -4.46 3.54
N LYS A 421 -28.67 -3.87 3.89
CA LYS A 421 -28.90 -2.43 3.76
C LYS A 421 -27.99 -1.64 4.70
N ALA A 422 -27.90 -2.04 5.98
CA ALA A 422 -27.02 -1.40 6.95
C ALA A 422 -25.54 -1.46 6.52
N ALA A 423 -25.08 -2.60 6.01
CA ALA A 423 -23.71 -2.75 5.49
C ALA A 423 -23.44 -1.80 4.31
N SER A 424 -24.39 -1.67 3.40
CA SER A 424 -24.26 -0.79 2.22
C SER A 424 -24.18 0.69 2.64
N TRP A 425 -25.08 1.13 3.53
CA TRP A 425 -25.08 2.49 4.04
C TRP A 425 -23.87 2.80 4.93
N ALA A 426 -23.41 1.85 5.73
CA ALA A 426 -22.19 2.01 6.52
C ALA A 426 -20.96 2.26 5.64
N LEU A 427 -20.83 1.53 4.52
CA LEU A 427 -19.72 1.73 3.60
C LEU A 427 -19.84 3.03 2.79
N LEU A 428 -21.05 3.36 2.31
CA LEU A 428 -21.30 4.64 1.63
C LEU A 428 -21.02 5.83 2.55
N GLY A 429 -21.55 5.80 3.77
CA GLY A 429 -21.32 6.85 4.77
C GLY A 429 -19.85 6.95 5.15
N GLY A 430 -19.19 5.83 5.46
CA GLY A 430 -17.77 5.80 5.76
C GLY A 430 -16.90 6.39 4.64
N THR A 431 -17.21 6.03 3.39
CA THR A 431 -16.54 6.59 2.20
C THR A 431 -16.81 8.08 2.07
N PHE A 432 -18.08 8.49 2.14
CA PHE A 432 -18.50 9.88 2.02
C PHE A 432 -17.85 10.78 3.09
N PHE A 433 -17.93 10.41 4.37
CA PHE A 433 -17.36 11.20 5.46
C PHE A 433 -15.82 11.23 5.41
N SER A 434 -15.18 10.17 4.93
CA SER A 434 -13.72 10.19 4.72
C SER A 434 -13.29 11.25 3.70
N LEU A 435 -14.01 11.36 2.59
CA LEU A 435 -13.75 12.34 1.53
C LEU A 435 -14.19 13.74 1.95
N LEU A 436 -15.34 13.87 2.61
CA LEU A 436 -15.83 15.13 3.16
C LEU A 436 -14.82 15.74 4.14
N PHE A 437 -14.22 14.93 5.03
CA PHE A 437 -13.23 15.43 5.99
C PHE A 437 -11.95 15.90 5.29
N VAL A 438 -11.56 15.27 4.17
CA VAL A 438 -10.47 15.77 3.33
C VAL A 438 -10.84 17.13 2.75
N ILE A 439 -12.03 17.27 2.17
CA ILE A 439 -12.50 18.53 1.57
C ILE A 439 -12.57 19.64 2.65
N LEU A 440 -13.20 19.37 3.79
CA LEU A 440 -13.31 20.31 4.90
C LEU A 440 -11.95 20.72 5.49
N LYS A 441 -10.98 19.81 5.50
CA LYS A 441 -9.60 20.14 5.90
C LYS A 441 -8.99 21.20 4.98
N TYR A 442 -9.18 21.07 3.67
CA TYR A 442 -8.65 22.04 2.69
C TYR A 442 -9.49 23.31 2.60
N ALA A 443 -10.81 23.23 2.77
CA ALA A 443 -11.71 24.37 2.65
C ALA A 443 -11.74 25.27 3.90
N VAL A 444 -11.76 24.68 5.10
CA VAL A 444 -11.97 25.43 6.36
C VAL A 444 -10.99 25.04 7.47
N GLY A 445 -9.93 24.28 7.17
CA GLY A 445 -8.93 23.88 8.17
C GLY A 445 -9.47 22.87 9.19
N PHE A 446 -10.50 22.07 8.83
CA PHE A 446 -11.07 21.06 9.72
C PHE A 446 -10.01 20.08 10.22
N LYS A 447 -9.94 19.89 11.55
CA LYS A 447 -8.81 19.23 12.22
C LYS A 447 -9.03 17.74 12.49
N VAL A 448 -10.27 17.24 12.45
CA VAL A 448 -10.56 15.82 12.72
C VAL A 448 -10.06 14.96 11.57
N ASP A 449 -9.34 13.89 11.89
CA ASP A 449 -8.79 13.01 10.87
C ASP A 449 -9.88 12.20 10.16
N LYS A 450 -9.75 12.10 8.84
CA LYS A 450 -10.63 11.33 7.93
C LYS A 450 -10.83 9.87 8.34
N VAL A 451 -9.87 9.23 9.00
CA VAL A 451 -10.02 7.85 9.51
C VAL A 451 -11.11 7.80 10.59
N TYR A 452 -11.18 8.80 11.47
CA TYR A 452 -12.25 8.88 12.46
C TYR A 452 -13.60 9.09 11.79
N GLY A 453 -13.67 10.00 10.80
CA GLY A 453 -14.88 10.21 10.02
C GLY A 453 -15.40 8.91 9.40
N ALA A 454 -14.52 8.12 8.79
CA ALA A 454 -14.88 6.83 8.20
C ALA A 454 -15.31 5.79 9.24
N LEU A 455 -14.54 5.60 10.32
CA LEU A 455 -14.81 4.62 11.36
C LEU A 455 -16.12 4.91 12.09
N PHE A 456 -16.31 6.13 12.58
CA PHE A 456 -17.49 6.47 13.38
C PHE A 456 -18.76 6.45 12.53
N SER A 457 -18.74 7.06 11.35
CA SER A 457 -19.92 7.06 10.48
C SER A 457 -20.31 5.65 10.04
N SER A 458 -19.35 4.81 9.65
CA SER A 458 -19.64 3.43 9.29
C SER A 458 -20.20 2.62 10.45
N LEU A 459 -19.61 2.72 11.66
CA LEU A 459 -20.11 2.01 12.84
C LEU A 459 -21.52 2.46 13.23
N VAL A 460 -21.76 3.77 13.28
CA VAL A 460 -23.06 4.35 13.64
C VAL A 460 -24.14 3.94 12.64
N LEU A 461 -23.88 4.06 11.34
CA LEU A 461 -24.84 3.68 10.30
C LEU A 461 -25.11 2.18 10.30
N LEU A 462 -24.09 1.35 10.53
CA LEU A 462 -24.24 -0.10 10.61
C LEU A 462 -25.19 -0.50 11.76
N ILE A 463 -25.03 0.13 12.92
CA ILE A 463 -25.84 -0.13 14.12
C ILE A 463 -27.25 0.42 13.95
N ILE A 464 -27.41 1.69 13.61
CA ILE A 464 -28.72 2.36 13.56
C ILE A 464 -29.62 1.71 12.51
N ILE A 465 -29.13 1.52 11.28
CA ILE A 465 -29.91 0.89 10.21
C ILE A 465 -30.14 -0.59 10.53
N SER A 466 -29.14 -1.21 11.20
CA SER A 466 -29.24 -2.46 11.95
C SER A 466 -30.57 -2.65 12.68
N LEU A 467 -30.80 -1.71 13.59
CA LEU A 467 -31.91 -1.72 14.54
C LEU A 467 -33.23 -1.32 13.87
N ILE A 468 -33.21 -0.36 12.94
CA ILE A 468 -34.40 0.09 12.22
C ILE A 468 -34.97 -1.03 11.35
N ASP A 469 -34.13 -1.72 10.58
CA ASP A 469 -34.57 -2.80 9.70
C ASP A 469 -35.20 -3.95 10.50
N ARG A 470 -34.65 -4.26 11.68
CA ARG A 470 -35.19 -5.34 12.53
C ARG A 470 -36.51 -5.00 13.21
N ARG A 471 -36.82 -3.73 13.43
CA ARG A 471 -38.16 -3.36 13.95
C ARG A 471 -39.25 -3.54 12.90
N LYS A 472 -38.87 -3.67 11.62
CA LYS A 472 -39.80 -3.85 10.50
C LYS A 472 -39.98 -5.31 10.07
N SER A 473 -39.18 -6.23 10.62
CA SER A 473 -39.25 -7.68 10.39
C SER A 473 -39.76 -8.38 11.64
#